data_AF-A0A352MU24-F1
#
_entry.id   AF-A0A352MU24-F1
#
_cell.length_a   1.000
_cell.length_b   1.000
_cell.length_c   1.000
_cell.angle_alpha   90.00
_cell.angle_beta   90.00
_cell.angle_gamma   90.00
#
_symmetry.space_group_name_H-M   'P 1'
#
loop_
_entity.id
_entity.type
_entity.pdbx_description
1 polymer ?
#
loop_
_entity_poly.entity_id
_entity_poly.type
_entity_poly.pdbx_seq_one_letter_code
_entity_poly.pdbx_strand_id
1 'polypeptide(L)'
;MLLETGYVYHIKDEYFEFAKDEKLMKNHENGNTRPTYFCIKNVNSKILWFIPMSSKVEKYRKLQEQKIQKNGVCDTIVIGKYRRKDSAFLIQNIFPITEKYIDHIDTIRNQAVAVVEGTQKEITSKVHKIFRLKSKRNKFNISRCR
;
A
#
# COMPACT_ATOMS: atom_id res chain seq x y z
N MET A 1 4.72 8.40 17.76
CA MET A 1 4.70 8.85 16.35
C MET A 1 3.25 9.09 15.96
N LEU A 2 2.92 10.22 15.33
CA LEU A 2 1.57 10.42 14.79
C LEU A 2 1.52 9.78 13.40
N LEU A 3 0.66 8.77 13.24
CA LEU A 3 0.47 8.08 11.96
C LEU A 3 -0.70 8.68 11.20
N GLU A 4 -0.45 9.02 9.94
CA GLU A 4 -1.42 9.71 9.09
C GLU A 4 -1.53 9.02 7.74
N THR A 5 -2.77 8.69 7.34
CA THR A 5 -3.04 8.09 6.04
C THR A 5 -2.63 9.05 4.92
N GLY A 6 -2.20 8.52 3.79
CA GLY A 6 -1.70 9.35 2.70
C GLY A 6 -0.17 9.52 2.70
N TYR A 7 0.49 9.16 3.80
CA TYR A 7 1.95 9.18 3.93
C TYR A 7 2.59 7.81 3.68
N VAL A 8 3.92 7.82 3.55
CA VAL A 8 4.75 6.66 3.26
C VAL A 8 5.68 6.43 4.44
N TYR A 9 5.88 5.17 4.80
CA TYR A 9 6.69 4.75 5.95
C TYR A 9 7.57 3.57 5.59
N HIS A 10 8.61 3.39 6.40
CA HIS A 10 9.49 2.22 6.40
C HIS A 10 9.08 1.27 7.53
N ILE A 11 9.15 -0.02 7.24
CA ILE A 11 8.71 -1.09 8.13
C ILE A 11 9.94 -1.87 8.61
N LYS A 12 9.96 -2.23 9.90
CA LYS A 12 11.04 -3.03 10.49
C LYS A 12 11.10 -4.42 9.86
N ASP A 13 12.32 -4.92 9.63
CA ASP A 13 12.53 -6.29 9.12
C ASP A 13 11.91 -7.36 10.03
N GLU A 14 11.82 -7.09 11.34
CA GLU A 14 11.14 -7.91 12.35
C GLU A 14 9.72 -8.34 11.94
N TYR A 15 8.98 -7.48 11.23
CA TYR A 15 7.64 -7.83 10.74
C TYR A 15 7.68 -8.94 9.70
N PHE A 16 8.61 -8.86 8.74
CA PHE A 16 8.72 -9.81 7.65
C PHE A 16 9.30 -11.14 8.14
N GLU A 17 10.24 -11.09 9.08
CA GLU A 17 10.78 -12.26 9.77
C GLU A 17 9.72 -12.97 10.63
N PHE A 18 8.82 -12.21 11.25
CA PHE A 18 7.67 -12.75 11.97
C PHE A 18 6.64 -13.36 11.04
N ALA A 19 6.25 -12.64 9.98
CA ALA A 19 5.18 -13.07 9.09
C ALA A 19 5.54 -14.31 8.27
N LYS A 20 6.82 -14.45 7.86
CA LYS A 20 7.36 -15.56 7.04
C LYS A 20 6.45 -15.94 5.85
N ASP A 21 5.80 -14.95 5.26
CA ASP A 21 4.86 -15.16 4.15
C ASP A 21 5.56 -14.87 2.83
N GLU A 22 5.71 -15.90 1.99
CA GLU A 22 6.32 -15.79 0.66
C GLU A 22 5.55 -14.86 -0.29
N LYS A 23 4.28 -14.54 0.01
CA LYS A 23 3.46 -13.62 -0.78
C LYS A 23 3.66 -12.16 -0.37
N LEU A 24 4.30 -11.90 0.77
CA LEU A 24 4.74 -10.55 1.13
C LEU A 24 5.90 -10.15 0.23
N MET A 25 5.85 -8.92 -0.25
CA MET A 25 6.99 -8.39 -0.99
C MET A 25 8.18 -8.22 -0.05
N LYS A 26 9.37 -8.57 -0.55
CA LYS A 26 10.63 -8.35 0.16
C LYS A 26 10.76 -6.89 0.60
N ASN A 27 11.13 -6.69 1.86
CA ASN A 27 11.28 -5.36 2.46
C ASN A 27 12.38 -4.53 1.79
N HIS A 28 13.33 -5.15 1.10
CA HIS A 28 14.44 -4.44 0.47
C HIS A 28 14.29 -4.36 -1.06
N GLU A 29 14.49 -3.18 -1.62
CA GLU A 29 14.60 -2.92 -3.06
C GLU A 29 15.85 -2.09 -3.34
N ASN A 30 16.76 -2.60 -4.18
CA ASN A 30 18.04 -1.96 -4.52
C ASN A 30 18.92 -1.61 -3.29
N GLY A 31 18.90 -2.44 -2.24
CA GLY A 31 19.69 -2.23 -1.03
C GLY A 31 19.09 -1.23 -0.03
N ASN A 32 17.91 -0.68 -0.30
CA ASN A 32 17.19 0.22 0.60
C ASN A 32 15.86 -0.40 1.05
N THR A 33 15.40 -0.02 2.25
CA THR A 33 14.08 -0.36 2.76
C THR A 33 13.00 0.17 1.81
N ARG A 34 12.03 -0.69 1.52
CA ARG A 34 10.98 -0.44 0.55
C ARG A 34 9.99 0.56 1.15
N PRO A 35 9.70 1.68 0.47
CA PRO A 35 8.66 2.59 0.93
C PRO A 35 7.29 1.91 0.88
N THR A 36 6.51 2.06 1.95
CA THR A 36 5.17 1.49 2.08
C THR A 36 4.15 2.59 2.36
N TYR A 37 3.09 2.64 1.57
CA TYR A 37 2.03 3.64 1.67
C TYR A 37 1.00 3.25 2.73
N PHE A 38 0.75 4.13 3.70
CA PHE A 38 -0.26 3.92 4.73
C PHE A 38 -1.64 4.34 4.21
N CYS A 39 -2.52 3.35 3.96
CA CYS A 39 -3.79 3.61 3.27
C CYS A 39 -5.01 3.64 4.18
N ILE A 40 -5.11 2.76 5.17
CA ILE A 40 -6.32 2.61 6.00
C ILE A 40 -5.92 2.37 7.45
N LYS A 41 -6.51 3.17 8.34
CA LYS A 41 -6.54 2.94 9.77
C LYS A 41 -7.90 2.35 10.14
N ASN A 42 -7.94 1.13 10.66
CA ASN A 42 -9.19 0.60 11.18
C ASN A 42 -9.42 1.15 12.59
N VAL A 43 -10.42 2.01 12.80
CA VAL A 43 -10.64 2.67 14.11
C VAL A 43 -10.96 1.66 15.22
N ASN A 44 -11.57 0.52 14.87
CA ASN A 44 -12.02 -0.49 15.83
C ASN A 44 -10.92 -1.53 16.17
N SER A 45 -9.74 -1.45 15.54
CA SER A 45 -8.64 -2.38 15.78
C SER A 45 -7.30 -1.67 15.71
N LYS A 46 -6.24 -2.21 16.35
CA LYS A 46 -4.88 -1.66 16.18
C LYS A 46 -4.25 -1.99 14.81
N ILE A 47 -5.06 -2.46 13.85
CA ILE A 47 -4.62 -2.91 12.52
C ILE A 47 -4.56 -1.71 11.56
N LEU A 48 -3.41 -1.57 10.94
CA LEU A 48 -3.09 -0.59 9.92
C LEU A 48 -2.81 -1.32 8.61
N TRP A 49 -3.31 -0.80 7.49
CA TRP A 49 -3.08 -1.41 6.19
C TRP A 49 -2.07 -0.61 5.38
N PHE A 50 -1.05 -1.32 4.90
CA PHE A 50 0.04 -0.75 4.13
C PHE A 50 0.12 -1.37 2.74
N ILE A 51 0.47 -0.54 1.76
CA ILE A 51 0.65 -0.94 0.37
C ILE A 51 2.12 -0.76 -0.01
N PRO A 52 2.83 -1.83 -0.38
CA PRO A 52 4.22 -1.70 -0.79
C PRO A 52 4.32 -0.96 -2.13
N MET A 53 5.32 -0.09 -2.23
CA MET A 53 5.62 0.66 -3.46
C MET A 53 6.79 0.00 -4.22
N SER A 54 6.91 0.36 -5.50
CA SER A 54 8.02 -0.06 -6.36
C SER A 54 8.39 1.05 -7.34
N SER A 55 9.70 1.19 -7.59
CA SER A 55 10.28 2.09 -8.59
C SER A 55 10.23 1.53 -10.02
N LYS A 56 9.98 0.22 -10.18
CA LYS A 56 9.87 -0.48 -11.48
C LYS A 56 8.57 -0.16 -12.23
N VAL A 57 8.32 1.11 -12.51
CA VAL A 57 7.05 1.62 -13.07
C VAL A 57 6.70 0.94 -14.39
N GLU A 58 7.65 0.83 -15.32
CA GLU A 58 7.39 0.23 -16.65
C GLU A 58 6.90 -1.22 -16.57
N LYS A 59 7.50 -2.02 -15.67
CA LYS A 59 7.08 -3.40 -15.42
C LYS A 59 5.62 -3.44 -14.97
N TYR A 60 5.27 -2.62 -13.98
CA TYR A 60 3.92 -2.63 -13.41
C TYR A 60 2.88 -1.96 -14.29
N ARG A 61 3.28 -1.00 -15.14
CA ARG A 61 2.43 -0.42 -16.19
C ARG A 61 2.03 -1.49 -17.21
N LYS A 62 2.99 -2.26 -17.73
CA LYS A 62 2.70 -3.40 -18.63
C LYS A 62 1.74 -4.41 -17.99
N LEU A 63 1.96 -4.77 -16.71
CA LEU A 63 1.08 -5.69 -15.98
C LEU A 63 -0.33 -5.10 -15.76
N GLN A 64 -0.43 -3.79 -15.52
CA GLN A 64 -1.70 -3.09 -15.38
C GLN A 64 -2.48 -3.12 -16.68
N GLU A 65 -1.83 -2.80 -17.81
CA GLU A 65 -2.42 -2.82 -19.14
C GLU A 65 -2.91 -4.22 -19.53
N GLN A 66 -2.11 -5.26 -19.29
CA GLN A 66 -2.51 -6.65 -19.52
C GLN A 66 -3.77 -7.04 -18.72
N LYS A 67 -3.88 -6.58 -17.47
CA LYS A 67 -5.08 -6.82 -16.63
C LYS A 67 -6.29 -6.07 -17.16
N ILE A 68 -6.11 -4.84 -17.64
CA ILE A 68 -7.18 -4.05 -18.25
C ILE A 68 -7.65 -4.70 -19.56
N GLN A 69 -6.73 -5.14 -20.42
CA GLN A 69 -7.07 -5.85 -21.67
C GLN A 69 -7.86 -7.13 -21.40
N LYS A 70 -7.49 -7.89 -20.36
CA LYS A 70 -8.14 -9.17 -20.03
C LYS A 70 -9.50 -8.99 -19.33
N ASN A 71 -9.61 -8.05 -18.39
CA ASN A 71 -10.74 -7.95 -17.45
C ASN A 71 -11.54 -6.64 -17.58
N GLY A 72 -11.16 -5.73 -18.47
CA GLY A 72 -11.69 -4.37 -18.59
C GLY A 72 -11.24 -3.39 -17.50
N VAL A 73 -10.63 -3.88 -16.40
CA VAL A 73 -10.22 -3.06 -15.26
C VAL A 73 -9.03 -3.66 -14.52
N CYS A 74 -8.21 -2.81 -13.90
CA CYS A 74 -7.19 -3.22 -12.94
C CYS A 74 -7.37 -2.49 -11.61
N ASP A 75 -7.80 -3.19 -10.56
CA ASP A 75 -7.92 -2.66 -9.20
C ASP A 75 -6.70 -2.96 -8.32
N THR A 76 -5.76 -3.76 -8.84
CA THR A 76 -4.65 -4.34 -8.07
C THR A 76 -3.35 -3.54 -8.12
N ILE A 77 -3.22 -2.62 -9.06
CA ILE A 77 -2.02 -1.80 -9.29
C ILE A 77 -2.48 -0.38 -9.61
N VAL A 78 -1.85 0.60 -8.96
CA VAL A 78 -2.00 2.03 -9.28
C VAL A 78 -0.64 2.59 -9.65
N ILE A 79 -0.56 3.32 -10.75
CA ILE A 79 0.62 4.11 -11.10
C ILE A 79 0.32 5.55 -10.73
N GLY A 80 1.09 6.11 -9.80
CA GLY A 80 0.87 7.45 -9.28
C GLY A 80 2.19 8.17 -9.01
N LYS A 81 2.10 9.42 -8.55
CA LYS A 81 3.29 10.23 -8.27
C LYS A 81 3.60 10.28 -6.78
N TYR A 82 4.85 10.04 -6.44
CA TYR A 82 5.42 10.24 -5.12
C TYR A 82 6.83 10.82 -5.24
N ARG A 83 7.18 11.81 -4.41
CA ARG A 83 8.48 12.53 -4.51
C ARG A 83 8.77 13.11 -5.91
N ARG A 84 7.73 13.59 -6.61
CA ARG A 84 7.81 14.07 -8.01
C ARG A 84 8.26 13.01 -9.04
N LYS A 85 8.27 11.73 -8.66
CA LYS A 85 8.59 10.60 -9.52
C LYS A 85 7.36 9.69 -9.66
N ASP A 86 7.27 9.02 -10.79
CA ASP A 86 6.28 7.96 -10.95
C ASP A 86 6.64 6.78 -10.05
N SER A 87 5.63 6.13 -9.48
CA SER A 87 5.78 4.99 -8.59
C SER A 87 4.60 4.04 -8.77
N ALA A 88 4.86 2.74 -8.63
CA ALA A 88 3.84 1.72 -8.64
C ALA A 88 3.40 1.37 -7.22
N PHE A 89 2.11 1.46 -6.94
CA PHE A 89 1.47 1.06 -5.69
C PHE A 89 0.80 -0.29 -5.88
N LEU A 90 1.30 -1.32 -5.17
CA LEU A 90 0.91 -2.71 -5.42
C LEU A 90 -0.18 -3.15 -4.45
N ILE A 91 -1.42 -2.74 -4.72
CA ILE A 91 -2.60 -3.05 -3.90
C ILE A 91 -2.80 -4.57 -3.72
N GLN A 92 -2.42 -5.37 -4.73
CA GLN A 92 -2.44 -6.84 -4.63
C GLN A 92 -1.58 -7.41 -3.50
N ASN A 93 -0.55 -6.68 -3.05
CA ASN A 93 0.35 -7.05 -1.96
C ASN A 93 0.08 -6.22 -0.70
N ILE A 94 -1.14 -5.67 -0.54
CA ILE A 94 -1.55 -4.97 0.67
C ILE A 94 -1.47 -5.91 1.89
N PHE A 95 -0.93 -5.44 3.01
CA PHE A 95 -0.75 -6.23 4.22
C PHE A 95 -1.11 -5.47 5.51
N PRO A 96 -1.56 -6.17 6.56
CA PRO A 96 -1.87 -5.58 7.86
C PRO A 96 -0.64 -5.51 8.77
N ILE A 97 -0.53 -4.44 9.54
CA ILE A 97 0.53 -4.22 10.53
C ILE A 97 -0.03 -3.54 11.78
N THR A 98 0.77 -3.55 12.85
CA THR A 98 0.52 -2.79 14.08
C THR A 98 1.65 -1.79 14.29
N GLU A 99 1.39 -0.69 15.00
CA GLU A 99 2.34 0.41 15.20
C GLU A 99 3.75 -0.01 15.65
N LYS A 100 3.88 -1.08 16.46
CA LYS A 100 5.18 -1.58 16.97
C LYS A 100 6.21 -1.94 15.88
N TYR A 101 5.73 -2.29 14.68
CA TYR A 101 6.56 -2.71 13.56
C TYR A 101 6.87 -1.58 12.57
N ILE A 102 6.35 -0.38 12.81
CA ILE A 102 6.72 0.80 12.02
C ILE A 102 8.08 1.28 12.49
N ASP A 103 8.97 1.56 11.56
CA ASP A 103 10.29 2.09 11.83
C ASP A 103 10.25 3.63 11.85
N HIS A 104 10.14 4.25 10.68
CA HIS A 104 10.09 5.71 10.55
C HIS A 104 9.31 6.16 9.30
N ILE A 105 8.99 7.46 9.23
CA ILE A 105 8.27 8.06 8.11
C ILE A 105 9.26 8.37 6.99
N ASP A 106 8.83 8.17 5.75
CA ASP A 106 9.67 8.42 4.59
C ASP A 106 9.71 9.94 4.30
N THR A 107 10.90 10.54 4.32
CA THR A 107 11.10 12.00 4.21
C THR A 107 11.93 12.42 3.00
N ILE A 108 11.62 13.58 2.43
CA ILE A 108 12.46 14.27 1.45
C ILE A 108 13.07 15.49 2.14
N ARG A 109 14.40 15.55 2.22
CA ARG A 109 15.11 16.67 2.91
C ARG A 109 14.54 16.92 4.33
N ASN A 110 14.34 15.85 5.10
CA ASN A 110 13.75 15.84 6.44
C ASN A 110 12.30 16.33 6.55
N GLN A 111 11.59 16.47 5.43
CA GLN A 111 10.16 16.79 5.41
C GLN A 111 9.34 15.57 4.97
N ALA A 112 8.33 15.22 5.76
CA ALA A 112 7.36 14.22 5.36
C ALA A 112 6.51 14.76 4.21
N VAL A 113 6.35 13.95 3.16
CA VAL A 113 5.56 14.32 1.97
C VAL A 113 4.46 13.30 1.80
N ALA A 114 3.23 13.77 1.65
CA ALA A 114 2.09 12.92 1.32
C ALA A 114 2.12 12.53 -0.18
N VAL A 115 1.52 11.39 -0.50
CA VAL A 115 1.23 11.01 -1.89
C VAL A 115 0.25 12.03 -2.48
N VAL A 116 0.29 12.27 -3.80
CA VAL A 116 -0.63 13.24 -4.42
C VAL A 116 -2.10 12.82 -4.23
N GLU A 117 -2.97 13.78 -3.94
CA GLU A 117 -4.36 13.53 -3.53
C GLU A 117 -5.14 12.65 -4.53
N GLY A 118 -4.96 12.88 -5.84
CA GLY A 118 -5.60 12.06 -6.88
C GLY A 118 -5.22 10.58 -6.79
N THR A 119 -3.93 10.29 -6.55
CA THR A 119 -3.44 8.91 -6.34
C THR A 119 -3.97 8.34 -5.03
N GLN A 120 -4.05 9.13 -3.96
CA GLN A 120 -4.65 8.67 -2.70
C GLN A 120 -6.12 8.25 -2.89
N LYS A 121 -6.92 9.08 -3.56
CA LYS A 121 -8.34 8.80 -3.84
C LYS A 121 -8.51 7.54 -4.67
N GLU A 122 -7.68 7.34 -5.70
CA GLU A 122 -7.72 6.15 -6.53
C GLU A 122 -7.38 4.87 -5.72
N ILE A 123 -6.31 4.92 -4.92
CA ILE A 123 -5.90 3.80 -4.06
C ILE A 123 -7.03 3.46 -3.09
N THR A 124 -7.55 4.44 -2.36
CA THR A 124 -8.62 4.23 -1.37
C THR A 124 -9.86 3.60 -2.01
N SER A 125 -10.28 4.09 -3.17
CA SER A 125 -11.41 3.53 -3.92
C SER A 125 -11.19 2.05 -4.29
N LYS A 126 -10.02 1.72 -4.84
CA LYS A 126 -9.67 0.35 -5.25
C LYS A 126 -9.53 -0.60 -4.06
N VAL A 127 -8.90 -0.16 -2.97
CA VAL A 127 -8.77 -0.96 -1.74
C VAL A 127 -10.14 -1.26 -1.15
N HIS A 128 -11.01 -0.26 -1.00
CA HIS A 128 -12.38 -0.47 -0.51
C HIS A 128 -13.17 -1.42 -1.40
N LYS A 129 -13.02 -1.32 -2.73
CA LYS A 129 -13.65 -2.26 -3.67
C LYS A 129 -13.14 -3.69 -3.44
N ILE A 130 -11.83 -3.89 -3.35
CA ILE A 130 -11.23 -5.22 -3.10
C ILE A 130 -11.69 -5.79 -1.75
N PHE A 131 -11.69 -4.98 -0.70
CA PHE A 131 -12.15 -5.39 0.64
C PHE A 131 -13.63 -5.76 0.65
N ARG A 132 -14.48 -5.00 -0.04
CA ARG A 132 -15.91 -5.32 -0.20
C ARG A 132 -16.14 -6.62 -0.99
N LEU A 133 -15.31 -6.90 -2.00
CA LEU A 133 -15.41 -8.14 -2.76
C LEU A 133 -14.94 -9.34 -1.93
N LYS A 134 -13.88 -9.17 -1.15
CA LYS A 134 -13.38 -10.20 -0.22
C LYS A 134 -14.38 -10.46 0.92
N SER A 135 -15.02 -9.43 1.47
CA SER A 135 -16.01 -9.58 2.53
C SER A 135 -17.30 -10.29 2.10
N LYS A 136 -17.69 -10.13 0.84
CA LYS A 136 -18.82 -10.86 0.26
C LYS A 136 -18.52 -12.35 0.05
N ARG A 137 -17.27 -12.69 -0.30
CA ARG A 137 -16.83 -14.09 -0.49
C ARG A 137 -16.51 -14.79 0.83
N ASN A 138 -15.87 -14.08 1.75
CA ASN A 138 -15.56 -14.52 3.11
C ASN A 138 -16.22 -13.51 4.02
N LYS A 139 -17.29 -13.83 4.77
CA LYS A 139 -18.09 -12.94 5.64
C LYS A 139 -17.24 -12.03 6.59
N PHE A 140 -16.54 -11.03 6.07
CA PHE A 140 -15.63 -10.13 6.81
C PHE A 140 -16.29 -8.77 6.93
N ASN A 141 -16.88 -8.48 8.09
CA ASN A 141 -17.47 -7.17 8.36
C ASN A 141 -16.38 -6.11 8.51
N ILE A 142 -16.15 -5.33 7.45
CA ILE A 142 -15.40 -4.08 7.53
C ILE A 142 -16.44 -2.98 7.67
N SER A 143 -16.54 -2.43 8.88
CA SER A 143 -17.41 -1.29 9.19
C SER A 143 -17.04 -0.09 8.33
N ARG A 144 -18.04 0.49 7.66
CA ARG A 144 -17.91 1.74 6.91
C ARG A 144 -17.51 2.87 7.87
N CYS A 145 -16.43 3.58 7.57
CA CYS A 145 -16.28 4.95 8.05
C CYS A 145 -17.24 5.82 7.21
N ARG A 146 -18.20 6.44 7.90
CA ARG A 146 -19.00 7.55 7.40
C ARG A 146 -18.23 8.84 7.62
#